data_AF-A0AB35W4X5-F1
#
_entry.id   AF-A0AB35W4X5-F1
#
_cell.length_a   1.000
_cell.length_b   1.000
_cell.length_c   1.000
_cell.angle_alpha   90.00
_cell.angle_beta   90.00
_cell.angle_gamma   90.00
#
_symmetry.space_group_name_H-M   'P 1'
#
loop_
_entity.id
_entity.type
_entity.pdbx_description
1 polymer ?
#
loop_
_entity_poly.entity_id
_entity_poly.type
_entity_poly.pdbx_seq_one_letter_code
_entity_poly.pdbx_strand_id
1 'polypeptide(L)'
;MTDGAWKEIAKGRIISIDLTKNVAVGEIYVGNSSLKSLQTQLTDLSENDLLEIDQYGAAAKVLSSLSEYYLAQHGKENGYKVIRMPEDMAKHLGAYANFDFTFEKNGVKKTIEVKSLWGTDTRYARLIHSTTTAPKGDPSTWTPDQIKNYYPTSSCKFSTQDIFAVNLFLRTGNIFDFAFAKSVSKAVDPIHGLSFAKQYPNHVHQNPLCEIDNVVWFSNIDD
;
A
#
# COMPACT_ATOMS: atom_id res chain seq x y z
N MET A 1 32.51 13.82 -0.60
CA MET A 1 31.38 13.07 -0.04
C MET A 1 30.24 13.21 -1.01
N THR A 2 29.97 12.18 -1.80
CA THR A 2 28.87 12.12 -2.77
C THR A 2 27.94 11.03 -2.27
N ASP A 3 26.73 11.43 -1.91
CA ASP A 3 25.69 10.55 -1.38
C ASP A 3 25.42 9.40 -2.35
N GLY A 4 25.34 8.18 -1.80
CA GLY A 4 25.08 6.93 -2.52
C GLY A 4 23.68 6.84 -3.13
N ALA A 5 23.40 7.68 -4.12
CA ALA A 5 22.18 7.64 -4.91
C ALA A 5 22.31 6.55 -5.98
N TRP A 6 21.68 5.41 -5.72
CA TRP A 6 21.43 4.40 -6.74
C TRP A 6 20.65 5.03 -7.90
N LYS A 7 21.12 4.85 -9.14
CA LYS A 7 20.41 5.25 -10.38
C LYS A 7 19.75 4.02 -10.97
N GLU A 8 18.43 3.89 -10.81
CA GLU A 8 17.65 2.81 -11.44
C GLU A 8 17.71 2.96 -12.97
N ILE A 9 18.25 1.95 -13.66
CA ILE A 9 18.36 1.91 -15.13
C ILE A 9 17.13 1.22 -15.76
N ALA A 10 16.68 0.13 -15.15
CA ALA A 10 15.53 -0.63 -15.64
C ALA A 10 14.95 -1.51 -14.52
N LYS A 11 13.66 -1.86 -14.64
CA LYS A 11 13.00 -2.88 -13.81
C LYS A 11 12.55 -4.01 -14.72
N GLY A 12 12.56 -5.25 -14.23
CA GLY A 12 12.13 -6.39 -15.04
C GLY A 12 11.65 -7.54 -14.18
N ARG A 13 11.21 -8.61 -14.86
CA ARG A 13 10.78 -9.86 -14.26
C ARG A 13 11.51 -11.01 -14.94
N ILE A 14 12.13 -11.88 -14.13
CA ILE A 14 12.67 -13.16 -14.60
C ILE A 14 11.50 -14.13 -14.81
N ILE A 15 11.48 -14.78 -15.98
CA ILE A 15 10.50 -15.80 -16.37
C ILE A 15 11.09 -17.19 -16.16
N SER A 16 12.35 -17.40 -16.55
CA SER A 16 13.03 -18.69 -16.41
C SER A 16 14.55 -18.52 -16.30
N ILE A 17 15.23 -19.55 -15.79
CA ILE A 17 16.70 -19.59 -15.68
C ILE A 17 17.20 -20.84 -16.41
N ASP A 18 18.06 -20.62 -17.41
CA ASP A 18 18.82 -21.68 -18.07
C ASP A 18 20.16 -21.84 -17.34
N LEU A 19 20.19 -22.78 -16.39
CA LEU A 19 21.38 -23.07 -15.58
C LEU A 19 22.54 -23.63 -16.41
N THR A 20 22.26 -24.22 -17.58
CA THR A 20 23.32 -24.77 -18.44
C THR A 20 24.06 -23.68 -19.19
N LYS A 21 23.38 -22.58 -19.52
CA LYS A 21 23.97 -21.40 -20.17
C LYS A 21 24.32 -20.29 -19.17
N ASN A 22 23.92 -20.46 -17.91
CA ASN A 22 24.00 -19.43 -16.89
C ASN A 22 23.31 -18.11 -17.31
N VAL A 23 22.11 -18.23 -17.90
CA VAL A 23 21.33 -17.09 -18.43
C VAL A 23 19.95 -17.08 -17.78
N ALA A 24 19.51 -15.90 -17.33
CA ALA A 24 18.12 -15.65 -16.95
C ALA A 24 17.36 -15.06 -18.14
N VAL A 25 16.19 -15.62 -18.46
CA VAL A 25 15.26 -15.11 -19.46
C VAL A 25 14.15 -14.35 -18.75
N GLY A 26 13.82 -13.16 -19.23
CA GLY A 26 12.81 -12.31 -18.59
C GLY A 26 12.33 -11.17 -19.48
N GLU A 27 11.45 -10.36 -18.90
CA GLU A 27 10.91 -9.14 -19.49
C GLU A 27 11.50 -7.92 -18.77
N ILE A 28 11.80 -6.86 -19.53
CA ILE A 28 12.20 -5.57 -18.97
C ILE A 28 11.05 -4.57 -19.16
N TYR A 29 10.62 -3.94 -18.08
CA TYR A 29 9.62 -2.89 -18.05
C TYR A 29 10.29 -1.55 -18.30
N VAL A 30 9.86 -0.87 -19.37
CA VAL A 30 10.33 0.49 -19.71
C VAL A 30 9.60 1.60 -18.94
N GLY A 31 8.52 1.29 -18.21
CA GLY A 31 7.76 2.28 -17.44
C GLY A 31 7.29 3.47 -18.31
N ASN A 32 7.54 4.70 -17.84
CA ASN A 32 7.31 5.93 -18.60
C ASN A 32 8.45 6.29 -19.58
N SER A 33 9.50 5.47 -19.65
CA SER A 33 10.64 5.65 -20.54
C SER A 33 10.35 4.99 -21.89
N SER A 34 11.03 5.46 -22.95
CA SER A 34 10.94 4.83 -24.27
C SER A 34 11.91 3.65 -24.39
N LEU A 35 11.65 2.71 -25.30
CA LEU A 35 12.60 1.66 -25.68
C LEU A 35 13.98 2.24 -26.02
N LYS A 36 14.00 3.39 -26.70
CA LYS A 36 15.23 4.11 -27.05
C LYS A 36 15.99 4.60 -25.82
N SER A 37 15.28 5.09 -24.80
CA SER A 37 15.89 5.50 -23.52
C SER A 37 16.54 4.31 -22.81
N LEU A 38 15.85 3.17 -22.76
CA LEU A 38 16.39 1.94 -22.19
C LEU A 38 17.67 1.52 -22.94
N GLN A 39 17.64 1.50 -24.28
CA GLN A 39 18.81 1.15 -25.09
C GLN A 39 20.03 2.03 -24.79
N THR A 40 19.83 3.34 -24.61
CA THR A 40 20.89 4.27 -24.22
C THR A 40 21.38 4.03 -22.79
N GLN A 41 20.48 3.78 -21.85
CA GLN A 41 20.90 3.53 -20.46
C GLN A 41 21.61 2.17 -20.30
N LEU A 42 21.28 1.18 -21.13
CA LEU A 42 21.99 -0.10 -21.16
C LEU A 42 23.43 0.05 -21.67
N THR A 43 23.75 1.06 -22.49
CA THR A 43 25.14 1.33 -22.90
C THR A 43 25.98 1.96 -21.78
N ASP A 44 25.33 2.46 -20.73
CA ASP A 44 26.01 3.00 -19.55
C ASP A 44 26.37 1.92 -18.53
N LEU A 45 25.87 0.68 -18.70
CA LEU A 45 26.17 -0.44 -17.81
C LEU A 45 27.62 -0.91 -17.96
N SER A 46 28.22 -1.23 -16.83
CA SER A 46 29.55 -1.80 -16.65
C SER A 46 29.47 -3.08 -15.82
N GLU A 47 30.55 -3.84 -15.83
CA GLU A 47 30.69 -5.09 -15.07
C GLU A 47 30.60 -4.89 -13.54
N ASN A 48 30.77 -3.65 -13.07
CA ASN A 48 30.72 -3.30 -11.66
C ASN A 48 29.35 -2.81 -11.19
N ASP A 49 28.38 -2.67 -12.10
CA ASP A 49 27.03 -2.26 -11.73
C ASP A 49 26.27 -3.38 -11.02
N LEU A 50 25.41 -3.00 -10.07
CA LEU A 50 24.73 -3.94 -9.20
C LEU A 50 23.33 -4.28 -9.74
N LEU A 51 23.00 -5.57 -9.78
CA LEU A 51 21.63 -6.05 -9.99
C LEU A 51 20.94 -6.22 -8.63
N GLU A 52 19.96 -5.37 -8.33
CA GLU A 52 19.05 -5.61 -7.21
C GLU A 52 18.00 -6.64 -7.63
N ILE A 53 18.12 -7.86 -7.11
CA ILE A 53 17.06 -8.87 -7.23
C ILE A 53 16.12 -8.67 -6.04
N ASP A 54 14.98 -8.03 -6.29
CA ASP A 54 13.88 -7.99 -5.31
C ASP A 54 13.22 -9.38 -5.22
N GLN A 55 13.92 -10.29 -4.55
CA GLN A 55 13.48 -11.65 -4.28
C GLN A 55 12.18 -11.66 -3.47
N TYR A 56 11.89 -10.54 -2.79
CA TYR A 56 10.72 -10.36 -1.96
C TYR A 56 9.59 -9.61 -2.66
N GLY A 57 9.72 -9.10 -3.87
CA GLY A 57 8.63 -8.37 -4.53
C GLY A 57 7.40 -9.24 -4.76
N ALA A 58 7.63 -10.48 -5.22
CA ALA A 58 6.58 -11.51 -5.30
C ALA A 58 6.16 -11.99 -3.90
N ALA A 59 7.12 -12.19 -2.98
CA ALA A 59 6.82 -12.61 -1.62
C ALA A 59 5.98 -11.57 -0.87
N ALA A 60 6.17 -10.28 -1.12
CA ALA A 60 5.48 -9.18 -0.49
C ALA A 60 4.06 -9.05 -1.00
N LYS A 61 3.86 -9.27 -2.30
CA LYS A 61 2.52 -9.40 -2.88
C LYS A 61 1.79 -10.63 -2.37
N VAL A 62 2.46 -11.79 -2.31
CA VAL A 62 1.90 -13.02 -1.74
C VAL A 62 1.56 -12.85 -0.26
N LEU A 63 2.43 -12.22 0.53
CA LEU A 63 2.19 -11.92 1.94
C LEU A 63 1.04 -10.91 2.11
N SER A 64 0.93 -9.90 1.24
CA SER A 64 -0.22 -8.99 1.23
C SER A 64 -1.51 -9.75 0.97
N SER A 65 -1.55 -10.59 -0.07
CA SER A 65 -2.73 -11.41 -0.39
C SER A 65 -3.05 -12.42 0.73
N LEU A 66 -2.04 -12.93 1.43
CA LEU A 66 -2.22 -13.80 2.59
C LEU A 66 -2.82 -13.05 3.78
N SER A 67 -2.30 -11.85 4.07
CA SER A 67 -2.87 -10.94 5.08
C SER A 67 -4.32 -10.58 4.74
N GLU A 68 -4.62 -10.27 3.49
CA GLU A 68 -5.99 -10.03 3.00
C GLU A 68 -6.91 -11.22 3.22
N TYR A 69 -6.43 -12.44 2.88
CA TYR A 69 -7.19 -13.67 3.10
C TYR A 69 -7.51 -13.87 4.59
N TYR A 70 -6.52 -13.75 5.47
CA TYR A 70 -6.74 -13.96 6.90
C TYR A 70 -7.56 -12.85 7.56
N LEU A 71 -7.45 -11.60 7.09
CA LEU A 71 -8.38 -10.55 7.50
C LEU A 71 -9.81 -10.91 7.13
N ALA A 72 -10.04 -11.43 5.92
CA ALA A 72 -11.36 -11.85 5.49
C ALA A 72 -11.90 -13.04 6.29
N GLN A 73 -11.05 -14.01 6.66
CA GLN A 73 -11.43 -15.11 7.55
C GLN A 73 -11.78 -14.58 8.95
N HIS A 74 -10.92 -13.74 9.54
CA HIS A 74 -11.16 -13.10 10.82
C HIS A 74 -12.52 -12.38 10.86
N GLY A 75 -12.84 -11.59 9.83
CA GLY A 75 -14.15 -10.94 9.73
C GLY A 75 -15.31 -11.94 9.71
N LYS A 76 -15.24 -12.96 8.85
CA LYS A 76 -16.28 -13.99 8.72
C LYS A 76 -16.50 -14.76 10.03
N GLU A 77 -15.43 -15.15 10.70
CA GLU A 77 -15.46 -15.84 11.99
C GLU A 77 -16.10 -14.99 13.08
N ASN A 78 -15.92 -13.66 13.01
CA ASN A 78 -16.55 -12.69 13.91
C ASN A 78 -17.97 -12.25 13.46
N GLY A 79 -18.58 -12.99 12.52
CA GLY A 79 -19.97 -12.80 12.11
C GLY A 79 -20.19 -11.65 11.09
N TYR A 80 -19.13 -11.17 10.44
CA TYR A 80 -19.26 -10.18 9.38
C TYR A 80 -19.56 -10.82 8.03
N LYS A 81 -20.42 -10.16 7.25
CA LYS A 81 -20.45 -10.32 5.80
C LYS A 81 -19.27 -9.54 5.22
N VAL A 82 -18.29 -10.27 4.69
CA VAL A 82 -17.06 -9.71 4.13
C VAL A 82 -17.09 -9.72 2.60
N ILE A 83 -16.81 -8.57 1.98
CA ILE A 83 -16.65 -8.41 0.52
C ILE A 83 -15.28 -7.79 0.25
N ARG A 84 -14.42 -8.48 -0.52
CA ARG A 84 -13.20 -7.92 -1.11
C ARG A 84 -13.58 -7.05 -2.31
N MET A 85 -13.12 -5.82 -2.35
CA MET A 85 -13.27 -4.98 -3.53
C MET A 85 -12.35 -5.48 -4.66
N PRO A 86 -12.79 -5.47 -5.92
CA PRO A 86 -11.94 -5.87 -7.03
C PRO A 86 -10.72 -4.95 -7.12
N GLU A 87 -9.52 -5.56 -7.13
CA GLU A 87 -8.29 -4.84 -7.48
C GLU A 87 -8.39 -4.35 -8.92
N ASP A 88 -7.86 -3.15 -9.18
CA ASP A 88 -7.71 -2.58 -10.53
C ASP A 88 -8.94 -2.82 -11.42
N MET A 89 -10.09 -2.24 -11.03
CA MET A 89 -11.17 -2.08 -11.99
C MET A 89 -10.59 -1.37 -13.22
N ALA A 90 -10.61 -2.06 -14.36
CA ALA A 90 -10.15 -1.48 -15.60
C ALA A 90 -10.85 -0.12 -15.77
N LYS A 91 -10.10 0.94 -16.08
CA LYS A 91 -10.54 2.35 -16.07
C LYS A 91 -11.90 2.62 -16.76
N HIS A 92 -12.33 1.72 -17.63
CA HIS A 92 -13.61 1.76 -18.35
C HIS A 92 -14.81 1.16 -17.58
N LEU A 93 -14.59 0.48 -16.46
CA LEU A 93 -15.62 -0.22 -15.67
C LEU A 93 -16.17 0.61 -14.51
N GLY A 94 -15.63 1.80 -14.25
CA GLY A 94 -16.16 2.74 -13.25
C GLY A 94 -15.09 3.35 -12.34
N ALA A 95 -15.54 3.90 -11.21
CA ALA A 95 -14.69 4.53 -10.22
C ALA A 95 -13.94 3.49 -9.36
N TYR A 96 -12.67 3.77 -9.11
CA TYR A 96 -11.79 2.94 -8.28
C TYR A 96 -12.24 2.97 -6.80
N ALA A 97 -12.33 1.80 -6.17
CA ALA A 97 -12.50 1.72 -4.71
C ALA A 97 -11.14 1.97 -4.05
N ASN A 98 -11.06 3.01 -3.21
CA ASN A 98 -9.82 3.38 -2.51
C ASN A 98 -9.65 2.64 -1.17
N PHE A 99 -10.32 1.48 -1.02
CA PHE A 99 -10.27 0.61 0.14
C PHE A 99 -10.36 -0.84 -0.31
N ASP A 100 -9.84 -1.77 0.50
CA ASP A 100 -9.75 -3.17 0.14
C ASP A 100 -11.02 -3.99 0.41
N PHE A 101 -11.71 -3.76 1.52
CA PHE A 101 -12.87 -4.56 1.92
C PHE A 101 -14.06 -3.73 2.40
N THR A 102 -15.24 -4.34 2.33
CA THR A 102 -16.39 -3.94 3.16
C THR A 102 -16.75 -5.04 4.11
N PHE A 103 -16.90 -4.69 5.39
CA PHE A 103 -17.33 -5.57 6.47
C PHE A 103 -18.69 -5.08 6.95
N GLU A 104 -19.71 -5.94 6.90
CA GLU A 104 -21.08 -5.59 7.29
C GLU A 104 -21.58 -6.54 8.39
N LYS A 105 -22.09 -5.98 9.49
CA LYS A 105 -22.66 -6.73 10.62
C LYS A 105 -23.78 -5.89 11.26
N ASN A 106 -24.92 -6.50 11.54
CA ASN A 106 -26.09 -5.84 12.14
C ASN A 106 -26.54 -4.56 11.38
N GLY A 107 -26.45 -4.58 10.04
CA GLY A 107 -26.82 -3.43 9.18
C GLY A 107 -25.80 -2.29 9.16
N VAL A 108 -24.70 -2.39 9.90
CA VAL A 108 -23.61 -1.41 9.88
C VAL A 108 -22.52 -1.91 8.94
N LYS A 109 -22.15 -1.09 7.95
CA LYS A 109 -21.11 -1.37 6.97
C LYS A 109 -19.89 -0.49 7.23
N LYS A 110 -18.72 -1.11 7.36
CA LYS A 110 -17.41 -0.45 7.48
C LYS A 110 -16.58 -0.73 6.22
N THR A 111 -15.89 0.30 5.73
CA THR A 111 -14.88 0.21 4.67
C THR A 111 -13.49 0.07 5.29
N ILE A 112 -12.71 -0.89 4.81
CA ILE A 112 -11.43 -1.27 5.43
C ILE A 112 -10.33 -1.21 4.39
N GLU A 113 -9.27 -0.49 4.72
CA GLU A 113 -7.99 -0.56 4.03
C GLU A 113 -7.06 -1.48 4.83
N VAL A 114 -6.50 -2.51 4.19
CA VAL A 114 -5.56 -3.41 4.85
C VAL A 114 -4.13 -3.13 4.42
N LYS A 115 -3.22 -3.16 5.38
CA LYS A 115 -1.79 -3.05 5.16
C LYS A 115 -1.09 -4.16 5.92
N SER A 116 0.07 -4.57 5.44
CA SER A 116 1.00 -5.37 6.25
C SER A 116 2.08 -4.44 6.79
N LEU A 117 2.71 -4.81 7.91
CA LEU A 117 3.93 -4.12 8.34
C LEU A 117 4.99 -4.28 7.25
N TRP A 118 5.67 -3.19 6.91
CA TRP A 118 6.77 -3.18 5.93
C TRP A 118 7.84 -2.20 6.40
N GLY A 119 9.08 -2.67 6.51
CA GLY A 119 10.23 -1.84 6.89
C GLY A 119 11.15 -2.51 7.89
N THR A 120 12.25 -1.83 8.24
CA THR A 120 13.26 -2.30 9.18
C THR A 120 12.78 -2.26 10.64
N ASP A 121 11.80 -1.41 10.95
CA ASP A 121 11.21 -1.28 12.29
C ASP A 121 9.70 -1.56 12.25
N THR A 122 9.31 -2.75 12.71
CA THR A 122 7.93 -3.26 12.71
C THR A 122 7.03 -2.64 13.79
N ARG A 123 7.54 -1.66 14.56
CA ARG A 123 6.71 -0.86 15.49
C ARG A 123 5.90 0.22 14.77
N TYR A 124 6.29 0.58 13.55
CA TYR A 124 5.62 1.60 12.76
C TYR A 124 4.83 0.97 11.61
N ALA A 125 3.54 1.32 11.49
CA ALA A 125 2.72 0.84 10.37
C ALA A 125 3.03 1.64 9.11
N ARG A 126 3.28 0.97 7.98
CA ARG A 126 3.50 1.65 6.69
C ARG A 126 2.18 1.82 5.96
N LEU A 127 1.53 2.96 6.17
CA LEU A 127 0.23 3.29 5.57
C LEU A 127 0.44 4.10 4.30
N ILE A 128 0.53 3.42 3.15
CA ILE A 128 0.85 4.05 1.87
C ILE A 128 -0.14 3.80 0.74
N HIS A 129 -0.27 4.80 -0.12
CA HIS A 129 -0.86 4.73 -1.47
C HIS A 129 0.15 5.18 -2.53
N SER A 130 -0.14 4.84 -3.78
CA SER A 130 0.53 5.44 -4.93
C SER A 130 0.10 6.90 -5.09
N THR A 131 1.08 7.78 -5.33
CA THR A 131 0.78 9.16 -5.76
C THR A 131 0.10 9.13 -7.12
N THR A 132 -0.82 10.05 -7.35
CA THR A 132 -1.49 10.20 -8.65
C THR A 132 -1.11 11.51 -9.32
N THR A 133 -1.14 11.54 -10.64
CA THR A 133 -1.01 12.80 -11.39
C THR A 133 -2.16 13.75 -11.05
N ALA A 134 -1.83 15.02 -10.84
CA ALA A 134 -2.83 16.06 -10.60
C ALA A 134 -3.83 16.17 -11.77
N PRO A 135 -5.13 16.30 -11.50
CA PRO A 135 -6.11 16.65 -12.53
C PRO A 135 -5.74 17.98 -13.23
N LYS A 136 -6.09 18.09 -14.52
CA LYS A 136 -5.89 19.33 -15.29
C LYS A 136 -6.85 20.43 -14.80
N GLY A 137 -6.40 21.68 -14.83
CA GLY A 137 -7.19 22.86 -14.44
C GLY A 137 -6.91 23.33 -13.02
N ASP A 138 -7.55 24.44 -12.63
CA ASP A 138 -7.43 25.02 -11.29
C ASP A 138 -8.01 24.05 -10.25
N PRO A 139 -7.28 23.71 -9.15
CA PRO A 139 -7.79 22.85 -8.09
C PRO A 139 -9.14 23.24 -7.50
N SER A 140 -9.48 24.55 -7.51
CA SER A 140 -10.79 25.04 -7.06
C SER A 140 -11.96 24.62 -7.96
N THR A 141 -11.66 24.15 -9.18
CA THR A 141 -12.64 23.71 -10.17
C THR A 141 -12.71 22.19 -10.32
N TRP A 142 -11.90 21.44 -9.57
CA TRP A 142 -11.90 19.99 -9.64
C TRP A 142 -13.25 19.42 -9.19
N THR A 143 -13.73 18.42 -9.93
CA THR A 143 -14.92 17.66 -9.57
C THR A 143 -14.70 16.86 -8.27
N PRO A 144 -15.78 16.51 -7.53
CA PRO A 144 -15.67 15.67 -6.34
C PRO A 144 -14.91 14.36 -6.57
N ASP A 145 -15.11 13.72 -7.73
CA ASP A 145 -14.41 12.48 -8.08
C ASP A 145 -12.91 12.68 -8.33
N GLN A 146 -12.53 13.81 -8.95
CA GLN A 146 -11.12 14.17 -9.13
C GLN A 146 -10.42 14.40 -7.78
N ILE A 147 -11.06 15.14 -6.87
CA ILE A 147 -10.54 15.39 -5.52
C ILE A 147 -10.40 14.08 -4.74
N LYS A 148 -11.41 13.21 -4.83
CA LYS A 148 -11.43 11.91 -4.15
C LYS A 148 -10.26 11.02 -4.60
N ASN A 149 -9.99 10.97 -5.89
CA ASN A 149 -8.97 10.09 -6.46
C ASN A 149 -7.56 10.70 -6.55
N TYR A 150 -7.38 11.99 -6.24
CA TYR A 150 -6.07 12.64 -6.30
C TYR A 150 -5.24 12.45 -5.02
N TYR A 151 -4.15 11.69 -5.06
CA TYR A 151 -3.17 11.50 -3.99
C TYR A 151 -1.89 12.30 -4.25
N PRO A 152 -1.68 13.45 -3.60
CA PRO A 152 -0.48 14.27 -3.76
C PRO A 152 0.75 13.72 -3.01
N THR A 153 0.56 12.71 -2.18
CA THR A 153 1.59 12.10 -1.34
C THR A 153 1.35 10.61 -1.25
N SER A 154 2.37 9.86 -0.86
CA SER A 154 2.25 8.42 -0.62
C SER A 154 1.57 8.07 0.70
N SER A 155 1.07 9.02 1.49
CA SER A 155 0.23 8.76 2.66
C SER A 155 -1.21 8.35 2.30
N CYS A 156 -1.88 7.61 3.19
CA CYS A 156 -3.32 7.33 3.09
C CYS A 156 -4.18 8.56 3.45
N LYS A 157 -5.34 8.72 2.79
CA LYS A 157 -6.35 9.74 3.12
C LYS A 157 -7.27 9.23 4.20
N PHE A 158 -7.75 10.09 5.09
CA PHE A 158 -8.72 9.67 6.10
C PHE A 158 -10.09 9.30 5.51
N SER A 159 -10.56 10.06 4.52
CA SER A 159 -11.95 10.02 4.04
C SER A 159 -12.30 8.87 3.09
N THR A 160 -11.34 7.99 2.76
CA THR A 160 -11.52 6.93 1.76
C THR A 160 -11.85 5.57 2.37
N GLN A 161 -11.68 5.41 3.67
CA GLN A 161 -11.98 4.20 4.43
C GLN A 161 -12.39 4.56 5.86
N ASP A 162 -13.03 3.64 6.57
CA ASP A 162 -13.42 3.82 7.97
C ASP A 162 -12.36 3.26 8.93
N ILE A 163 -11.69 2.17 8.53
CA ILE A 163 -10.74 1.44 9.37
C ILE A 163 -9.46 1.15 8.59
N PHE A 164 -8.32 1.31 9.26
CA PHE A 164 -7.06 0.69 8.87
C PHE A 164 -6.90 -0.65 9.59
N ALA A 165 -6.64 -1.72 8.85
CA ALA A 165 -6.25 -3.01 9.40
C ALA A 165 -4.78 -3.27 9.08
N VAL A 166 -3.93 -3.45 10.10
CA VAL A 166 -2.49 -3.70 9.93
C VAL A 166 -2.18 -5.11 10.40
N ASN A 167 -1.76 -5.96 9.47
CA ASN A 167 -1.29 -7.30 9.80
C ASN A 167 0.07 -7.25 10.50
N LEU A 168 0.18 -7.95 11.63
CA LEU A 168 1.33 -7.90 12.54
C LEU A 168 2.25 -9.11 12.41
N PHE A 169 2.05 -9.96 11.39
CA PHE A 169 2.79 -11.20 11.20
C PHE A 169 4.31 -11.03 11.27
N LEU A 170 4.86 -9.98 10.66
CA LEU A 170 6.31 -9.71 10.70
C LEU A 170 6.83 -9.34 12.10
N ARG A 171 5.94 -8.92 13.01
CA ARG A 171 6.27 -8.59 14.40
C ARG A 171 6.04 -9.77 15.34
N THR A 172 4.94 -10.50 15.17
CA THR A 172 4.51 -11.52 16.15
C THR A 172 4.74 -12.95 15.68
N GLY A 173 4.99 -13.17 14.39
CA GLY A 173 5.04 -14.49 13.78
C GLY A 173 3.66 -15.14 13.58
N ASN A 174 2.56 -14.48 14.00
CA ASN A 174 1.21 -14.98 13.84
C ASN A 174 0.46 -14.21 12.74
N ILE A 175 0.04 -14.91 11.69
CA ILE A 175 -0.65 -14.31 10.54
C ILE A 175 -2.06 -13.82 10.86
N PHE A 176 -2.65 -14.29 11.96
CA PHE A 176 -3.97 -13.87 12.42
C PHE A 176 -3.94 -12.60 13.28
N ASP A 177 -2.76 -12.09 13.64
CA ASP A 177 -2.66 -10.89 14.47
C ASP A 177 -2.86 -9.63 13.61
N PHE A 178 -3.88 -8.85 13.94
CA PHE A 178 -4.15 -7.55 13.34
C PHE A 178 -4.23 -6.48 14.41
N ALA A 179 -3.73 -5.29 14.08
CA ALA A 179 -4.06 -4.05 14.78
C ALA A 179 -5.02 -3.24 13.91
N PHE A 180 -6.06 -2.71 14.52
CA PHE A 180 -7.05 -1.89 13.83
C PHE A 180 -6.98 -0.43 14.34
N ALA A 181 -7.26 0.53 13.47
CA ALA A 181 -7.38 1.93 13.85
C ALA A 181 -8.50 2.63 13.08
N LYS A 182 -9.19 3.58 13.72
CA LYS A 182 -10.17 4.44 13.04
C LYS A 182 -9.45 5.34 12.06
N SER A 183 -9.95 5.42 10.83
CA SER A 183 -9.43 6.31 9.80
C SER A 183 -9.95 7.74 10.00
N VAL A 184 -9.65 8.29 11.17
CA VAL A 184 -10.01 9.65 11.56
C VAL A 184 -8.79 10.38 12.10
N SER A 185 -8.80 11.70 11.96
CA SER A 185 -7.70 12.51 12.44
C SER A 185 -7.82 12.84 13.92
N LYS A 186 -6.68 13.10 14.58
CA LYS A 186 -6.66 13.60 15.97
C LYS A 186 -7.39 14.93 16.19
N ALA A 187 -7.64 15.72 15.15
CA ALA A 187 -8.45 16.93 15.30
C ALA A 187 -9.95 16.61 15.43
N VAL A 188 -10.39 15.49 14.85
CA VAL A 188 -11.79 15.03 14.90
C VAL A 188 -12.03 14.15 16.13
N ASP A 189 -11.13 13.20 16.39
CA ASP A 189 -11.14 12.35 17.58
C ASP A 189 -9.77 12.45 18.28
N PRO A 190 -9.64 13.30 19.32
CA PRO A 190 -8.37 13.49 20.02
C PRO A 190 -7.85 12.25 20.75
N ILE A 191 -8.72 11.27 21.00
CA ILE A 191 -8.40 10.07 21.79
C ILE A 191 -7.98 8.93 20.86
N HIS A 192 -8.80 8.63 19.84
CA HIS A 192 -8.59 7.47 18.96
C HIS A 192 -8.04 7.83 17.57
N GLY A 193 -7.94 9.12 17.24
CA GLY A 193 -7.49 9.56 15.92
C GLY A 193 -6.00 9.37 15.65
N LEU A 194 -5.64 9.31 14.38
CA LEU A 194 -4.24 9.24 13.92
C LEU A 194 -3.67 10.64 13.63
N SER A 195 -2.34 10.74 13.73
CA SER A 195 -1.61 11.98 13.43
C SER A 195 -1.61 12.29 11.93
N PHE A 196 -1.67 13.57 11.60
CA PHE A 196 -1.64 14.08 10.22
C PHE A 196 -0.27 13.90 9.55
N ALA A 197 -0.28 13.80 8.23
CA ALA A 197 0.89 14.15 7.42
C ALA A 197 1.10 15.67 7.46
N LYS A 198 2.31 16.11 7.84
CA LYS A 198 2.65 17.52 8.14
C LYS A 198 2.19 18.54 7.08
N GLN A 199 2.26 18.19 5.80
CA GLN A 199 1.90 19.06 4.68
C GLN A 199 0.55 18.71 4.05
N TYR A 200 -0.10 17.65 4.52
CA TYR A 200 -1.33 17.10 3.93
C TYR A 200 -2.33 16.77 5.04
N PRO A 201 -3.08 17.76 5.57
CA PRO A 201 -3.94 17.60 6.74
C PRO A 201 -5.13 16.65 6.52
N ASN A 202 -5.40 16.22 5.29
CA ASN A 202 -6.41 15.20 5.02
C ASN A 202 -5.82 13.78 4.94
N HIS A 203 -4.53 13.63 5.23
CA HIS A 203 -3.79 12.38 5.13
C HIS A 203 -3.16 12.01 6.47
N VAL A 204 -2.97 10.70 6.65
CA VAL A 204 -2.30 10.11 7.79
C VAL A 204 -0.79 10.25 7.64
N HIS A 205 -0.06 10.41 8.74
CA HIS A 205 1.37 10.19 8.76
C HIS A 205 1.72 8.83 8.13
N GLN A 206 2.84 8.71 7.38
CA GLN A 206 3.16 7.46 6.65
C GLN A 206 3.54 6.30 7.55
N ASN A 207 4.11 6.60 8.72
CA ASN A 207 4.66 5.64 9.67
C ASN A 207 4.16 5.94 11.08
N PRO A 208 2.84 5.88 11.38
CA PRO A 208 2.36 6.01 12.75
C PRO A 208 2.90 4.85 13.59
N LEU A 209 3.16 5.12 14.87
CA LEU A 209 3.41 4.06 15.85
C LEU A 209 2.18 3.16 15.93
N CYS A 210 2.38 1.85 15.79
CA CYS A 210 1.35 0.83 15.78
C CYS A 210 1.58 -0.09 16.98
N GLU A 211 0.94 0.21 18.09
CA GLU A 211 1.02 -0.56 19.34
C GLU A 211 -0.40 -0.89 19.77
N ILE A 212 -0.76 -2.17 19.78
CA ILE A 212 -2.11 -2.59 20.18
C ILE A 212 -2.36 -2.13 21.62
N ASP A 213 -3.60 -1.71 21.89
CA ASP A 213 -4.10 -1.24 23.18
C ASP A 213 -3.51 0.11 23.63
N ASN A 214 -2.87 0.85 22.72
CA ASN A 214 -2.43 2.22 22.96
C ASN A 214 -3.56 3.26 22.80
N VAL A 215 -4.83 2.84 22.89
CA VAL A 215 -6.07 3.61 22.67
C VAL A 215 -6.34 3.95 21.20
N VAL A 216 -5.31 4.26 20.42
CA VAL A 216 -5.46 4.56 18.98
C VAL A 216 -5.60 3.29 18.15
N TRP A 217 -4.80 2.28 18.49
CA TRP A 217 -4.83 0.96 17.87
C TRP A 217 -5.48 -0.05 18.80
N PHE A 218 -6.42 -0.80 18.26
CA PHE A 218 -7.22 -1.78 18.98
C PHE A 218 -7.03 -3.19 18.39
N SER A 219 -7.33 -4.21 19.19
CA SER A 219 -7.11 -5.62 18.84
C SER A 219 -8.29 -6.23 18.07
N ASN A 220 -9.49 -5.64 18.17
CA ASN A 220 -10.68 -6.08 17.47
C ASN A 220 -11.34 -4.94 16.71
N ILE A 221 -11.77 -5.18 15.47
CA ILE A 221 -12.49 -4.19 14.66
C ILE A 221 -13.79 -3.65 15.29
N ASP A 222 -14.35 -4.37 16.27
CA ASP A 222 -15.54 -3.97 17.03
C ASP A 222 -15.25 -2.93 18.14
N ASP A 223 -13.99 -2.69 18.50
CA ASP A 223 -13.55 -1.69 19.50
C ASP A 223 -13.58 -0.24 18.92
#